data_AF-A0A2E2VAG7-F1
#
_entry.id   AF-A0A2E2VAG7-F1
#
_cell.length_a   1.000
_cell.length_b   1.000
_cell.length_c   1.000
_cell.angle_alpha   90.00
_cell.angle_beta   90.00
_cell.angle_gamma   90.00
#
_symmetry.space_group_name_H-M   'P 1'
#
loop_
_entity.id
_entity.type
_entity.pdbx_description
1 polymer ?
#
loop_
_entity_poly.entity_id
_entity_poly.type
_entity_poly.pdbx_seq_one_letter_code
_entity_poly.pdbx_strand_id
1 'polypeptide(L)'
;MKNLKYLYLLLILIFTNCENNPTIYTDCQGITNGLSIEDNCGICDNDPTNDCTLDCNNTWGGTSEYDGCGICGGSGKLNCDNECVNPNENGNYIDNSMDCFGDCNGDAIIDECNICNGPGAVYLCGCNGLENGKCDCFGNELDCSNECGGTALLDCNNECGGTSIIDECGECGGTGAEENFNCDGICIAQGNNLDNDGYDESGVCGGDNSTCSNEFNGCLLPINYIYSLNGTVYYNVDFNISGFQWTIEGANSSGASGGDAASAGFFVQTGNNTVIGFSFTGGTVSSGCGILTNLILDSEPTQFIEIEFEDDTNNPFFQPTVNYYQE
;
A
#
# COMPACT_ATOMS: atom_id res chain seq x y z
N MET A 1 33.95 -23.95 -104.05
CA MET A 1 35.21 -24.64 -104.46
C MET A 1 35.87 -25.12 -103.17
N LYS A 2 35.55 -26.34 -102.70
CA LYS A 2 36.24 -27.64 -102.92
C LYS A 2 37.39 -27.91 -101.93
N ASN A 3 37.25 -29.02 -101.19
CA ASN A 3 38.24 -29.90 -100.51
C ASN A 3 38.78 -29.44 -99.14
N LEU A 4 38.57 -30.08 -97.99
CA LEU A 4 38.50 -31.50 -97.54
C LEU A 4 39.88 -32.11 -97.14
N LYS A 5 40.06 -32.26 -95.82
CA LYS A 5 40.62 -33.41 -95.05
C LYS A 5 42.13 -33.69 -94.88
N TYR A 6 42.48 -33.82 -93.59
CA TYR A 6 43.36 -34.80 -92.91
C TYR A 6 44.89 -34.85 -93.13
N LEU A 7 45.63 -34.61 -92.04
CA LEU A 7 46.87 -35.31 -91.66
C LEU A 7 47.12 -35.12 -90.13
N TYR A 8 46.44 -35.85 -89.24
CA TYR A 8 46.93 -37.00 -88.47
C TYR A 8 48.44 -37.02 -88.10
N LEU A 9 48.69 -36.91 -86.78
CA LEU A 9 49.44 -37.86 -85.92
C LEU A 9 50.98 -37.74 -85.76
N LEU A 10 51.38 -37.25 -84.58
CA LEU A 10 52.40 -37.81 -83.67
C LEU A 10 52.13 -37.16 -82.29
N LEU A 11 51.50 -37.79 -81.27
CA LEU A 11 52.01 -38.85 -80.39
C LEU A 11 53.52 -38.67 -80.11
N ILE A 12 54.08 -38.59 -78.89
CA ILE A 12 53.59 -38.81 -77.53
C ILE A 12 54.75 -38.43 -76.57
N LEU A 13 54.43 -38.10 -75.30
CA LEU A 13 55.27 -38.21 -74.09
C LEU A 13 56.50 -37.28 -73.88
N ILE A 14 56.32 -36.27 -73.02
CA ILE A 14 57.20 -36.10 -71.86
C ILE A 14 56.29 -36.03 -70.62
N PHE A 15 56.32 -37.12 -69.84
CA PHE A 15 55.80 -37.18 -68.47
C PHE A 15 56.61 -36.25 -67.56
N THR A 16 55.88 -35.57 -66.68
CA THR A 16 56.26 -35.21 -65.30
C THR A 16 57.64 -34.64 -65.04
N ASN A 17 57.67 -33.35 -64.73
CA ASN A 17 58.27 -32.86 -63.49
C ASN A 17 57.29 -31.88 -62.85
N CYS A 18 56.24 -32.42 -62.24
CA CYS A 18 55.57 -31.74 -61.15
C CYS A 18 56.26 -32.24 -59.89
N GLU A 19 57.29 -31.53 -59.47
CA GLU A 19 57.71 -31.54 -58.08
C GLU A 19 57.91 -30.09 -57.64
N ASN A 20 56.98 -29.69 -56.76
CA ASN A 20 57.11 -28.69 -55.70
C ASN A 20 56.90 -27.24 -56.16
N ASN A 21 55.67 -26.71 -56.25
CA ASN A 21 54.78 -26.51 -55.09
C ASN A 21 53.33 -26.20 -55.57
N PRO A 22 52.35 -27.11 -55.50
CA PRO A 22 50.96 -26.69 -55.58
C PRO A 22 50.68 -26.08 -54.21
N THR A 23 50.68 -24.75 -54.11
CA THR A 23 50.14 -24.11 -52.91
C THR A 23 48.68 -24.51 -52.85
N ILE A 24 48.39 -25.54 -52.07
CA ILE A 24 47.07 -25.86 -51.57
C ILE A 24 46.62 -24.59 -50.87
N TYR A 25 45.82 -23.78 -51.58
CA TYR A 25 45.27 -22.55 -51.03
C TYR A 25 43.87 -22.86 -50.55
N THR A 26 43.62 -22.54 -49.29
CA THR A 26 42.29 -22.63 -48.69
C THR A 26 41.64 -21.27 -48.88
N ASP A 27 40.46 -21.24 -49.48
CA ASP A 27 39.69 -20.00 -49.66
C ASP A 27 39.19 -19.47 -48.30
N CYS A 28 38.65 -18.26 -48.25
CA CYS A 28 38.27 -17.66 -46.97
C CYS A 28 37.11 -18.39 -46.25
N GLN A 29 36.42 -19.35 -46.90
CA GLN A 29 35.40 -20.22 -46.29
C GLN A 29 35.99 -21.55 -45.76
N GLY A 30 37.30 -21.75 -45.86
CA GLY A 30 37.94 -22.97 -45.43
C GLY A 30 37.94 -24.09 -46.48
N ILE A 31 37.58 -23.81 -47.74
CA ILE A 31 37.52 -24.82 -48.80
C ILE A 31 38.84 -24.87 -49.55
N THR A 32 39.46 -26.05 -49.55
CA THR A 32 40.69 -26.33 -50.31
C THR A 32 40.46 -26.16 -51.81
N ASN A 33 41.22 -25.25 -52.45
CA ASN A 33 41.04 -24.82 -53.84
C ASN A 33 39.68 -24.15 -54.12
N GLY A 34 39.02 -23.59 -53.11
CA GLY A 34 37.82 -22.75 -53.32
C GLY A 34 38.16 -21.41 -53.98
N LEU A 35 37.12 -20.71 -54.46
CA LEU A 35 37.25 -19.43 -55.18
C LEU A 35 36.83 -18.21 -54.36
N SER A 36 36.37 -18.41 -53.12
CA SER A 36 35.89 -17.31 -52.27
C SER A 36 37.06 -16.47 -51.78
N ILE A 37 36.98 -15.15 -51.97
CA ILE A 37 37.99 -14.19 -51.56
C ILE A 37 37.35 -13.28 -50.51
N GLU A 38 38.08 -13.00 -49.43
CA GLU A 38 37.63 -12.07 -48.41
C GLU A 38 37.77 -10.65 -48.96
N ASP A 39 36.66 -9.91 -49.02
CA ASP A 39 36.68 -8.49 -49.38
C ASP A 39 37.32 -7.65 -48.26
N ASN A 40 37.54 -6.36 -48.52
CA ASN A 40 38.19 -5.48 -47.53
C ASN A 40 37.31 -5.16 -46.30
N CYS A 41 36.09 -5.70 -46.24
CA CYS A 41 35.16 -5.61 -45.12
C CYS A 41 34.97 -6.95 -44.38
N GLY A 42 35.69 -8.00 -44.78
CA GLY A 42 35.64 -9.31 -44.14
C GLY A 42 34.51 -10.21 -44.63
N ILE A 43 33.82 -9.85 -45.72
CA ILE A 43 32.83 -10.72 -46.36
C ILE A 43 33.56 -11.67 -47.29
N CYS A 44 33.34 -12.96 -47.07
CA CYS A 44 33.99 -14.01 -47.82
C CYS A 44 33.04 -14.64 -48.83
N ASP A 45 33.10 -14.16 -50.08
CA ASP A 45 32.38 -14.74 -51.20
C ASP A 45 33.13 -14.52 -52.54
N ASN A 46 32.46 -14.65 -53.68
CA ASN A 46 33.05 -14.48 -55.02
C ASN A 46 32.15 -13.60 -55.90
N ASP A 47 31.31 -12.77 -55.28
CA ASP A 47 30.41 -11.85 -55.95
C ASP A 47 30.96 -10.42 -55.87
N PRO A 48 31.74 -9.97 -56.86
CA PRO A 48 32.35 -8.63 -56.81
C PRO A 48 31.34 -7.47 -56.82
N THR A 49 30.03 -7.74 -56.91
CA THR A 49 28.98 -6.72 -56.86
C THR A 49 28.58 -6.34 -55.44
N ASN A 50 28.88 -7.17 -54.44
CA ASN A 50 28.65 -6.87 -53.03
C ASN A 50 29.93 -6.48 -52.27
N ASP A 51 31.10 -6.55 -52.94
CA ASP A 51 32.37 -6.06 -52.43
C ASP A 51 32.20 -4.62 -51.94
N CYS A 52 32.54 -4.40 -50.67
CA CYS A 52 32.42 -3.07 -50.10
C CYS A 52 33.37 -2.07 -50.78
N THR A 53 32.93 -0.81 -50.91
CA THR A 53 33.74 0.27 -51.48
C THR A 53 34.34 1.15 -50.39
N LEU A 54 35.40 1.86 -50.76
CA LEU A 54 36.02 2.85 -49.90
C LEU A 54 35.13 4.11 -49.82
N ASP A 55 34.83 4.57 -48.62
CA ASP A 55 34.19 5.86 -48.41
C ASP A 55 35.22 7.02 -48.54
N CYS A 56 34.76 8.27 -48.50
CA CYS A 56 35.67 9.41 -48.67
C CYS A 56 36.69 9.58 -47.53
N ASN A 57 36.52 8.88 -46.39
CA ASN A 57 37.43 8.86 -45.25
C ASN A 57 38.42 7.70 -45.32
N ASN A 58 38.49 6.99 -46.45
CA ASN A 58 39.30 5.81 -46.63
C ASN A 58 38.89 4.63 -45.73
N THR A 59 37.61 4.53 -45.37
CA THR A 59 37.06 3.39 -44.63
C THR A 59 36.28 2.48 -45.57
N TRP A 60 36.66 1.20 -45.63
CA TRP A 60 35.96 0.19 -46.42
C TRP A 60 34.57 -0.08 -45.82
N GLY A 61 33.53 -0.01 -46.65
CA GLY A 61 32.14 -0.17 -46.22
C GLY A 61 31.59 0.99 -45.39
N GLY A 62 32.32 2.11 -45.30
CA GLY A 62 31.83 3.33 -44.67
C GLY A 62 30.77 4.04 -45.50
N THR A 63 30.02 4.95 -44.88
CA THR A 63 28.94 5.72 -45.52
C THR A 63 29.29 7.20 -45.70
N SER A 64 30.55 7.60 -45.48
CA SER A 64 30.94 9.01 -45.58
C SER A 64 30.99 9.45 -47.06
N GLU A 65 30.30 10.55 -47.38
CA GLU A 65 30.27 11.13 -48.73
C GLU A 65 30.88 12.54 -48.74
N TYR A 66 31.34 12.98 -49.91
CA TYR A 66 31.76 14.37 -50.11
C TYR A 66 30.53 15.28 -50.19
N ASP A 67 30.60 16.42 -49.51
CA ASP A 67 29.60 17.48 -49.65
C ASP A 67 29.77 18.28 -50.96
N GLY A 68 28.90 19.27 -51.18
CA GLY A 68 28.97 20.14 -52.37
C GLY A 68 30.24 21.00 -52.44
N CYS A 69 31.00 21.07 -51.35
CA CYS A 69 32.26 21.78 -51.24
C CYS A 69 33.49 20.87 -51.39
N GLY A 70 33.29 19.55 -51.53
CA GLY A 70 34.38 18.58 -51.63
C GLY A 70 35.01 18.21 -50.29
N ILE A 71 34.32 18.44 -49.16
CA ILE A 71 34.75 17.99 -47.83
C ILE A 71 34.07 16.66 -47.51
N CYS A 72 34.85 15.66 -47.13
CA CYS A 72 34.33 14.35 -46.74
C CYS A 72 33.54 14.44 -45.41
N GLY A 73 32.30 13.98 -45.41
CA GLY A 73 31.39 14.03 -44.26
C GLY A 73 30.94 15.45 -43.89
N GLY A 74 31.16 16.43 -44.77
CA GLY A 74 30.74 17.81 -44.57
C GLY A 74 29.27 18.03 -44.91
N SER A 75 28.79 19.25 -44.68
CA SER A 75 27.44 19.71 -45.00
C SER A 75 27.44 20.95 -45.90
N GLY A 76 28.58 21.31 -46.48
CA GLY A 76 28.74 22.47 -47.35
C GLY A 76 27.98 22.33 -48.67
N LYS A 77 27.46 23.45 -49.16
CA LYS A 77 26.82 23.58 -50.47
C LYS A 77 27.48 24.69 -51.28
N LEU A 78 27.39 24.58 -52.61
CA LEU A 78 27.77 25.69 -53.49
C LEU A 78 26.64 26.72 -53.53
N ASN A 79 27.01 28.00 -53.41
CA ASN A 79 26.10 29.10 -53.67
C ASN A 79 25.88 29.33 -55.17
N CYS A 80 25.05 30.32 -55.49
CA CYS A 80 24.65 30.58 -56.88
C CYS A 80 25.77 31.17 -57.73
N ASP A 81 26.86 31.58 -57.07
CA ASP A 81 28.11 32.04 -57.67
C ASP A 81 29.19 30.95 -57.67
N ASN A 82 28.81 29.68 -57.39
CA ASN A 82 29.70 28.52 -57.30
C ASN A 82 30.78 28.59 -56.21
N GLU A 83 30.56 29.42 -55.17
CA GLU A 83 31.41 29.46 -53.99
C GLU A 83 30.91 28.50 -52.91
N CYS A 84 31.84 27.89 -52.17
CA CYS A 84 31.49 27.00 -51.07
C CYS A 84 30.97 27.79 -49.85
N VAL A 85 29.80 27.40 -49.35
CA VAL A 85 29.22 27.93 -48.12
C VAL A 85 28.88 26.77 -47.19
N ASN A 86 29.38 26.86 -45.95
CA ASN A 86 29.05 25.91 -44.89
C ASN A 86 27.93 26.47 -44.03
N PRO A 87 27.00 25.62 -43.55
CA PRO A 87 25.98 26.06 -42.62
C PRO A 87 26.58 26.44 -41.27
N ASN A 88 25.88 27.30 -40.54
CA ASN A 88 26.23 27.62 -39.15
C ASN A 88 25.92 26.45 -38.19
N GLU A 89 26.17 26.64 -36.90
CA GLU A 89 25.91 25.64 -35.85
C GLU A 89 24.44 25.18 -35.77
N ASN A 90 23.51 26.00 -36.25
CA ASN A 90 22.07 25.70 -36.30
C ASN A 90 21.63 25.13 -37.67
N GLY A 91 22.58 24.83 -38.57
CA GLY A 91 22.29 24.25 -39.88
C GLY A 91 21.84 25.25 -40.95
N ASN A 92 21.86 26.56 -40.67
CA ASN A 92 21.43 27.58 -41.63
C ASN A 92 22.58 28.03 -42.52
N TYR A 93 22.31 28.18 -43.82
CA TYR A 93 23.24 28.83 -44.75
C TYR A 93 23.07 30.35 -44.69
N ILE A 94 24.18 31.07 -44.54
CA ILE A 94 24.18 32.55 -44.44
C ILE A 94 24.92 33.10 -45.65
N ASP A 95 24.18 33.37 -46.71
CA ASP A 95 24.71 33.95 -47.94
C ASP A 95 23.61 34.76 -48.64
N ASN A 96 23.98 35.80 -49.38
CA ASN A 96 23.00 36.70 -50.01
C ASN A 96 22.41 36.15 -51.31
N SER A 97 23.01 35.10 -51.89
CA SER A 97 22.59 34.52 -53.17
C SER A 97 21.67 33.30 -53.03
N MET A 98 21.63 32.67 -51.85
CA MET A 98 20.78 31.53 -51.52
C MET A 98 19.90 31.84 -50.31
N ASP A 99 18.87 31.02 -50.11
CA ASP A 99 18.08 31.05 -48.89
C ASP A 99 18.77 30.27 -47.75
N CYS A 100 18.17 30.28 -46.56
CA CYS A 100 18.77 29.63 -45.40
C CYS A 100 18.78 28.08 -45.43
N PHE A 101 18.10 27.44 -46.39
CA PHE A 101 18.22 26.00 -46.68
C PHE A 101 19.32 25.69 -47.70
N GLY A 102 19.94 26.74 -48.25
CA GLY A 102 20.99 26.64 -49.24
C GLY A 102 20.47 26.50 -50.67
N ASP A 103 19.24 26.93 -50.93
CA ASP A 103 18.62 26.89 -52.24
C ASP A 103 18.74 28.23 -52.96
N CYS A 104 19.24 28.18 -54.21
CA CYS A 104 19.36 29.35 -55.05
C CYS A 104 18.00 29.93 -55.45
N ASN A 105 17.82 31.23 -55.23
CA ASN A 105 16.53 31.93 -55.40
C ASN A 105 15.39 31.38 -54.52
N GLY A 106 15.72 30.67 -53.44
CA GLY A 106 14.75 30.35 -52.42
C GLY A 106 14.29 31.59 -51.65
N ASP A 107 13.18 31.46 -50.93
CA ASP A 107 12.57 32.53 -50.14
C ASP A 107 12.64 32.25 -48.63
N ALA A 108 13.32 31.18 -48.22
CA ALA A 108 13.44 30.82 -46.82
C ALA A 108 14.29 31.82 -46.03
N ILE A 109 13.75 32.29 -44.91
CA ILE A 109 14.39 33.29 -44.04
C ILE A 109 14.62 32.73 -42.65
N ILE A 110 15.69 33.18 -42.00
CA ILE A 110 15.98 32.85 -40.61
C ILE A 110 15.06 33.68 -39.70
N ASP A 111 14.33 33.02 -38.80
CA ASP A 111 13.47 33.67 -37.81
C ASP A 111 14.26 34.22 -36.60
N GLU A 112 13.58 34.84 -35.61
CA GLU A 112 14.24 35.35 -34.40
C GLU A 112 14.86 34.25 -33.51
N CYS A 113 14.56 32.98 -33.79
CA CYS A 113 15.05 31.80 -33.10
C CYS A 113 16.25 31.16 -33.79
N ASN A 114 16.77 31.81 -34.83
CA ASN A 114 17.83 31.29 -35.69
C ASN A 114 17.45 29.97 -36.39
N ILE A 115 16.17 29.79 -36.74
CA ILE A 115 15.66 28.63 -37.47
C ILE A 115 15.19 29.09 -38.85
N CYS A 116 15.68 28.42 -39.89
CA CYS A 116 15.24 28.66 -41.27
C CYS A 116 13.77 28.32 -41.48
N ASN A 117 12.97 29.29 -41.94
CA ASN A 117 11.51 29.26 -42.00
C ASN A 117 10.88 28.70 -40.71
N GLY A 118 11.52 29.01 -39.58
CA GLY A 118 11.02 28.63 -38.28
C GLY A 118 9.73 29.35 -37.94
N PRO A 119 9.02 28.86 -36.92
CA PRO A 119 7.74 29.42 -36.55
C PRO A 119 7.89 30.83 -35.90
N GLY A 120 9.11 31.32 -35.66
CA GLY A 120 9.40 32.55 -34.92
C GLY A 120 9.26 32.35 -33.41
N ALA A 121 9.26 33.45 -32.66
CA ALA A 121 8.99 33.46 -31.22
C ALA A 121 7.51 33.17 -30.86
N VAL A 122 6.85 32.26 -31.59
CA VAL A 122 5.40 32.00 -31.46
C VAL A 122 5.06 31.00 -30.36
N TYR A 123 6.05 30.40 -29.70
CA TYR A 123 5.77 29.67 -28.47
C TYR A 123 5.60 30.64 -27.31
N LEU A 124 4.79 30.25 -26.32
CA LEU A 124 4.60 31.04 -25.10
C LEU A 124 5.94 31.36 -24.40
N CYS A 125 6.96 30.50 -24.58
CA CYS A 125 8.34 30.63 -24.11
C CYS A 125 9.32 31.21 -25.16
N GLY A 126 8.83 31.90 -26.19
CA GLY A 126 9.65 32.41 -27.28
C GLY A 126 10.05 31.31 -28.26
N CYS A 127 11.33 30.93 -28.27
CA CYS A 127 11.92 29.99 -29.24
C CYS A 127 11.91 28.53 -28.79
N ASN A 128 11.60 28.29 -27.52
CA ASN A 128 11.49 26.95 -26.96
C ASN A 128 10.01 26.61 -26.83
N GLY A 129 9.65 25.34 -27.07
CA GLY A 129 8.37 24.82 -26.59
C GLY A 129 8.35 24.75 -25.06
N LEU A 130 7.15 24.59 -24.48
CA LEU A 130 7.06 24.24 -23.07
C LEU A 130 7.68 22.84 -22.88
N GLU A 131 8.60 22.72 -21.93
CA GLU A 131 9.16 21.42 -21.56
C GLU A 131 8.05 20.46 -21.12
N ASN A 132 8.22 19.17 -21.41
CA ASN A 132 7.20 18.18 -21.08
C ASN A 132 6.95 18.12 -19.56
N GLY A 133 5.68 18.21 -19.17
CA GLY A 133 5.27 18.26 -17.76
C GLY A 133 5.36 19.66 -17.12
N LYS A 134 5.80 20.69 -17.86
CA LYS A 134 5.84 22.08 -17.38
C LYS A 134 4.63 22.86 -17.87
N CYS A 135 4.18 23.80 -17.06
CA CYS A 135 3.03 24.64 -17.34
C CYS A 135 3.37 26.08 -17.71
N ASP A 136 4.63 26.49 -17.51
CA ASP A 136 5.13 27.79 -17.96
C ASP A 136 6.60 27.76 -18.39
N CYS A 137 7.06 28.91 -18.85
CA CYS A 137 8.40 29.15 -19.38
C CYS A 137 9.49 29.19 -18.30
N PHE A 138 9.10 29.26 -17.03
CA PHE A 138 10.03 29.23 -15.89
C PHE A 138 10.29 27.80 -15.41
N GLY A 139 9.64 26.80 -16.02
CA GLY A 139 9.78 25.40 -15.66
C GLY A 139 8.94 25.01 -14.46
N ASN A 140 7.90 25.78 -14.13
CA ASN A 140 6.96 25.42 -13.09
C ASN A 140 6.09 24.24 -13.52
N GLU A 141 5.64 23.47 -12.53
CA GLU A 141 4.74 22.33 -12.71
C GLU A 141 3.34 22.69 -12.20
N LEU A 142 2.31 22.00 -12.70
CA LEU A 142 0.96 22.12 -12.15
C LEU A 142 0.92 21.46 -10.78
N ASP A 143 0.36 22.15 -9.80
CA ASP A 143 -0.01 21.54 -8.55
C ASP A 143 -1.30 20.71 -8.68
N CYS A 144 -1.75 20.07 -7.60
CA CYS A 144 -2.94 19.22 -7.67
C CYS A 144 -4.26 19.98 -7.91
N SER A 145 -4.27 21.32 -7.83
CA SER A 145 -5.40 22.20 -8.14
C SER A 145 -5.36 22.71 -9.58
N ASN A 146 -4.39 22.25 -10.38
CA ASN A 146 -4.08 22.77 -11.70
C ASN A 146 -3.62 24.24 -11.69
N GLU A 147 -3.02 24.70 -10.59
CA GLU A 147 -2.35 26.00 -10.56
C GLU A 147 -0.87 25.84 -10.92
N CYS A 148 -0.42 26.60 -11.91
CA CYS A 148 0.97 26.54 -12.37
C CYS A 148 1.91 27.17 -11.34
N GLY A 149 2.88 26.40 -10.83
CA GLY A 149 3.76 26.83 -9.75
C GLY A 149 3.07 26.93 -8.38
N GLY A 150 1.89 26.32 -8.25
CA GLY A 150 1.15 26.27 -7.00
C GLY A 150 1.82 25.35 -5.98
N THR A 151 1.42 25.48 -4.72
CA THR A 151 1.96 24.69 -3.60
C THR A 151 0.98 23.66 -3.07
N ALA A 152 -0.19 23.49 -3.72
CA ALA A 152 -1.18 22.54 -3.24
C ALA A 152 -0.68 21.11 -3.44
N LEU A 153 -0.73 20.32 -2.37
CA LEU A 153 -0.36 18.91 -2.37
C LEU A 153 -1.60 18.07 -2.09
N LEU A 154 -1.63 16.84 -2.63
CA LEU A 154 -2.63 15.88 -2.22
C LEU A 154 -2.38 15.48 -0.77
N ASP A 155 -3.45 15.46 0.01
CA ASP A 155 -3.44 14.79 1.30
C ASP A 155 -3.55 13.27 1.13
N CYS A 156 -3.56 12.52 2.24
CA CYS A 156 -3.61 11.06 2.15
C CYS A 156 -4.94 10.49 1.65
N ASN A 157 -6.01 11.31 1.55
CA ASN A 157 -7.30 10.94 0.97
C ASN A 157 -7.37 11.27 -0.53
N ASN A 158 -6.25 11.68 -1.12
CA ASN A 158 -6.17 12.23 -2.46
C ASN A 158 -7.03 13.48 -2.65
N GLU A 159 -7.25 14.26 -1.60
CA GLU A 159 -7.85 15.59 -1.70
C GLU A 159 -6.76 16.65 -1.85
N CYS A 160 -6.86 17.45 -2.90
CA CYS A 160 -5.89 18.51 -3.13
C CYS A 160 -6.04 19.65 -2.11
N GLY A 161 -4.96 20.00 -1.41
CA GLY A 161 -4.98 20.99 -0.34
C GLY A 161 -5.71 20.50 0.93
N GLY A 162 -6.01 19.20 1.01
CA GLY A 162 -6.61 18.60 2.17
C GLY A 162 -5.65 18.58 3.38
N THR A 163 -6.22 18.38 4.56
CA THR A 163 -5.47 18.37 5.83
C THR A 163 -5.33 16.98 6.43
N SER A 164 -5.85 15.94 5.77
CA SER A 164 -5.77 14.58 6.31
C SER A 164 -4.32 14.09 6.30
N ILE A 165 -3.89 13.57 7.44
CA ILE A 165 -2.57 12.98 7.64
C ILE A 165 -2.70 11.50 7.92
N ILE A 166 -1.70 10.72 7.53
CA ILE A 166 -1.58 9.32 7.91
C ILE A 166 -1.27 9.27 9.41
N ASP A 167 -2.05 8.51 10.16
CA ASP A 167 -1.81 8.25 11.59
C ASP A 167 -0.70 7.20 11.80
N GLU A 168 -0.38 6.90 13.05
CA GLU A 168 0.65 5.91 13.42
C GLU A 168 0.31 4.49 12.94
N CYS A 169 -0.93 4.24 12.51
CA CYS A 169 -1.42 2.98 11.99
C CYS A 169 -1.43 2.89 10.47
N GLY A 170 -1.03 3.96 9.77
CA GLY A 170 -1.04 3.98 8.32
C GLY A 170 -2.40 4.39 7.72
N GLU A 171 -3.38 4.73 8.55
CA GLU A 171 -4.72 5.10 8.11
C GLU A 171 -4.84 6.61 7.91
N CYS A 172 -5.46 7.02 6.80
CA CYS A 172 -5.59 8.43 6.49
C CYS A 172 -6.71 9.09 7.29
N GLY A 173 -6.40 10.12 8.08
CA GLY A 173 -7.36 10.81 8.93
C GLY A 173 -7.89 9.94 10.08
N GLY A 174 -7.20 8.85 10.40
CA GLY A 174 -7.50 8.01 11.54
C GLY A 174 -7.06 8.65 12.86
N THR A 175 -7.55 8.08 13.95
CA THR A 175 -7.20 8.52 15.31
C THR A 175 -5.92 7.88 15.84
N GLY A 176 -5.27 7.01 15.05
CA GLY A 176 -4.22 6.14 15.52
C GLY A 176 -4.74 4.99 16.40
N ALA A 177 -3.81 4.23 16.96
CA ALA A 177 -4.13 3.19 17.94
C ALA A 177 -4.57 3.81 19.27
N GLU A 178 -5.49 3.14 19.96
CA GLU A 178 -5.85 3.51 21.33
C GLU A 178 -4.65 3.34 22.28
N GLU A 179 -4.65 4.07 23.40
CA GLU A 179 -3.58 3.98 24.38
C GLU A 179 -3.40 2.53 24.86
N ASN A 180 -2.15 2.06 24.89
CA ASN A 180 -1.76 0.68 25.19
C ASN A 180 -2.17 -0.39 24.17
N PHE A 181 -2.75 -0.02 23.04
CA PHE A 181 -3.03 -0.94 21.93
C PHE A 181 -2.10 -0.67 20.75
N ASN A 182 -1.85 -1.71 19.96
CA ASN A 182 -1.33 -1.54 18.62
C ASN A 182 -2.48 -1.30 17.62
N CYS A 183 -2.12 -1.13 16.35
CA CYS A 183 -3.06 -0.87 15.28
C CYS A 183 -4.00 -2.04 14.92
N ASP A 184 -3.68 -3.25 15.38
CA ASP A 184 -4.55 -4.43 15.24
C ASP A 184 -5.52 -4.59 16.43
N GLY A 185 -5.52 -3.64 17.37
CA GLY A 185 -6.32 -3.72 18.60
C GLY A 185 -5.79 -4.73 19.62
N ILE A 186 -4.52 -5.11 19.52
CA ILE A 186 -3.85 -6.00 20.49
C ILE A 186 -3.22 -5.15 21.58
N CYS A 187 -3.48 -5.51 22.84
CA CYS A 187 -2.86 -4.88 24.00
C CYS A 187 -1.34 -5.10 23.98
N ILE A 188 -0.59 -4.02 24.20
CA ILE A 188 0.88 -4.00 24.28
C ILE A 188 1.37 -3.38 25.61
N ALA A 189 0.47 -3.22 26.58
CA ALA A 189 0.81 -2.70 27.88
C ALA A 189 1.86 -3.57 28.59
N GLN A 190 2.72 -2.94 29.38
CA GLN A 190 3.72 -3.62 30.20
C GLN A 190 3.66 -3.13 31.63
N GLY A 191 3.67 -4.05 32.59
CA GLY A 191 3.53 -3.72 34.00
C GLY A 191 3.71 -4.94 34.90
N ASN A 192 4.03 -4.70 36.18
CA ASN A 192 4.26 -5.77 37.15
C ASN A 192 2.97 -6.48 37.61
N ASN A 193 1.81 -5.87 37.32
CA ASN A 193 0.48 -6.37 37.68
C ASN A 193 -0.31 -6.83 36.43
N LEU A 194 0.37 -7.02 35.30
CA LEU A 194 -0.23 -7.44 34.04
C LEU A 194 0.26 -8.86 33.69
N ASP A 195 -0.55 -9.59 32.94
CA ASP A 195 -0.18 -10.86 32.33
C ASP A 195 0.79 -10.66 31.14
N ASN A 196 1.12 -11.76 30.45
CA ASN A 196 2.04 -11.71 29.32
C ASN A 196 1.48 -10.97 28.10
N ASP A 197 0.16 -10.79 28.04
CA ASP A 197 -0.56 -10.13 26.96
C ASP A 197 -0.95 -8.68 27.32
N GLY A 198 -0.51 -8.18 28.49
CA GLY A 198 -0.68 -6.80 28.93
C GLY A 198 -2.00 -6.51 29.66
N TYR A 199 -2.76 -7.53 30.03
CA TYR A 199 -4.03 -7.36 30.76
C TYR A 199 -3.83 -7.55 32.26
N ASP A 200 -4.55 -6.78 33.07
CA ASP A 200 -4.59 -7.02 34.53
C ASP A 200 -5.51 -8.21 34.88
N GLU A 201 -5.66 -8.53 36.16
CA GLU A 201 -6.50 -9.65 36.61
C GLU A 201 -8.01 -9.39 36.37
N SER A 202 -8.41 -8.13 36.09
CA SER A 202 -9.76 -7.77 35.64
C SER A 202 -9.96 -7.96 34.13
N GLY A 203 -8.91 -8.30 33.38
CA GLY A 203 -8.95 -8.36 31.92
C GLY A 203 -8.91 -6.99 31.25
N VAL A 204 -8.41 -5.95 31.92
CA VAL A 204 -8.27 -4.59 31.39
C VAL A 204 -6.83 -4.38 30.89
N CYS A 205 -6.67 -3.96 29.63
CA CYS A 205 -5.37 -3.67 29.05
C CYS A 205 -4.70 -2.50 29.79
N GLY A 206 -3.51 -2.74 30.36
CA GLY A 206 -2.80 -1.73 31.15
C GLY A 206 -3.50 -1.33 32.45
N GLY A 207 -4.44 -2.14 32.93
CA GLY A 207 -5.16 -1.88 34.18
C GLY A 207 -4.28 -1.96 35.43
N ASP A 208 -4.77 -1.40 36.54
CA ASP A 208 -4.07 -1.34 37.82
C ASP A 208 -4.68 -2.25 38.89
N ASN A 209 -5.52 -3.22 38.50
CA ASN A 209 -6.26 -4.12 39.39
C ASN A 209 -7.24 -3.40 40.34
N SER A 210 -7.51 -2.09 40.15
CA SER A 210 -8.43 -1.34 41.01
C SER A 210 -9.90 -1.74 40.85
N THR A 211 -10.24 -2.38 39.73
CA THR A 211 -11.57 -2.93 39.43
C THR A 211 -11.70 -4.41 39.79
N CYS A 212 -10.63 -5.06 40.28
CA CYS A 212 -10.71 -6.38 40.92
C CYS A 212 -11.29 -6.22 42.34
N SER A 213 -12.47 -5.62 42.47
CA SER A 213 -13.29 -5.89 43.63
C SER A 213 -13.67 -7.36 43.52
N ASN A 214 -13.07 -8.22 44.35
CA ASN A 214 -13.59 -9.55 44.72
C ASN A 214 -14.95 -9.42 45.44
N GLU A 215 -15.84 -8.56 44.94
CA GLU A 215 -17.23 -8.52 45.32
C GLU A 215 -17.90 -9.58 44.46
N PHE A 216 -18.22 -10.69 45.11
CA PHE A 216 -19.02 -11.76 44.55
C PHE A 216 -20.19 -11.16 43.75
N ASN A 217 -20.24 -11.41 42.43
CA ASN A 217 -21.32 -10.86 41.62
C ASN A 217 -22.55 -11.76 41.74
N GLY A 218 -23.63 -11.24 42.34
CA GLY A 218 -24.90 -11.97 42.48
C GLY A 218 -25.46 -12.52 41.17
N CYS A 219 -25.11 -11.92 40.02
CA CYS A 219 -25.51 -12.40 38.70
C CYS A 219 -24.89 -13.73 38.28
N LEU A 220 -23.87 -14.21 39.00
CA LEU A 220 -23.26 -15.52 38.79
C LEU A 220 -24.02 -16.65 39.50
N LEU A 221 -24.95 -16.32 40.40
CA LEU A 221 -25.82 -17.30 41.05
C LEU A 221 -26.76 -17.93 39.99
N PRO A 222 -27.16 -19.20 40.14
CA PRO A 222 -28.24 -19.75 39.35
C PRO A 222 -29.55 -18.97 39.57
N ILE A 223 -30.42 -18.94 38.56
CA ILE A 223 -31.72 -18.26 38.66
C ILE A 223 -32.54 -18.87 39.82
N ASN A 224 -33.16 -18.01 40.62
CA ASN A 224 -33.93 -18.30 41.82
C ASN A 224 -33.09 -18.82 42.99
N TYR A 225 -31.91 -18.22 43.18
CA TYR A 225 -31.05 -18.44 44.34
C TYR A 225 -30.67 -17.14 45.04
N ILE A 226 -30.45 -17.26 46.35
CA ILE A 226 -29.85 -16.23 47.19
C ILE A 226 -28.61 -16.78 47.91
N TYR A 227 -27.65 -15.92 48.18
CA TYR A 227 -26.40 -16.28 48.86
C TYR A 227 -26.00 -15.21 49.85
N SER A 228 -25.44 -15.60 50.99
CA SER A 228 -24.86 -14.67 51.97
C SER A 228 -23.35 -14.79 51.94
N LEU A 229 -22.67 -13.66 51.81
CA LEU A 229 -21.21 -13.57 51.94
C LEU A 229 -20.84 -12.32 52.73
N ASN A 230 -20.19 -12.49 53.88
CA ASN A 230 -19.76 -11.41 54.77
C ASN A 230 -20.92 -10.49 55.18
N GLY A 231 -22.09 -11.07 55.43
CA GLY A 231 -23.33 -10.36 55.74
C GLY A 231 -24.02 -9.68 54.54
N THR A 232 -23.43 -9.66 53.35
CA THR A 232 -24.10 -9.17 52.13
C THR A 232 -24.95 -10.27 51.52
N VAL A 233 -26.24 -9.99 51.27
CA VAL A 233 -27.16 -10.95 50.64
C VAL A 233 -27.27 -10.64 49.16
N TYR A 234 -26.76 -11.57 48.35
CA TYR A 234 -26.87 -11.55 46.89
C TYR A 234 -28.10 -12.32 46.43
N TYR A 235 -28.69 -11.90 45.33
CA TYR A 235 -29.83 -12.58 44.71
C TYR A 235 -29.67 -12.66 43.20
N ASN A 236 -30.28 -13.68 42.60
CA ASN A 236 -30.57 -13.75 41.17
C ASN A 236 -31.94 -14.39 40.98
N VAL A 237 -32.93 -13.62 40.53
CA VAL A 237 -34.34 -14.04 40.38
C VAL A 237 -34.91 -13.58 39.05
N ASP A 238 -35.89 -14.31 38.52
CA ASP A 238 -36.56 -13.99 37.25
C ASP A 238 -37.91 -13.27 37.42
N PHE A 239 -38.24 -12.83 38.63
CA PHE A 239 -39.49 -12.16 38.98
C PHE A 239 -39.24 -10.89 39.81
N ASN A 240 -40.19 -9.94 39.80
CA ASN A 240 -40.12 -8.75 40.64
C ASN A 240 -40.46 -9.12 42.08
N ILE A 241 -39.72 -8.60 43.04
CA ILE A 241 -39.91 -8.90 44.47
C ILE A 241 -40.78 -7.81 45.10
N SER A 242 -41.95 -8.17 45.61
CA SER A 242 -42.87 -7.31 46.38
C SER A 242 -42.76 -7.51 47.89
N GLY A 243 -42.15 -8.61 48.31
CA GLY A 243 -41.92 -8.96 49.70
C GLY A 243 -41.03 -10.19 49.80
N PHE A 244 -40.30 -10.30 50.91
CA PHE A 244 -39.48 -11.46 51.18
C PHE A 244 -39.41 -11.78 52.68
N GLN A 245 -39.24 -13.06 52.98
CA GLN A 245 -38.99 -13.57 54.31
C GLN A 245 -38.05 -14.78 54.25
N TRP A 246 -37.18 -14.91 55.25
CA TRP A 246 -36.45 -16.15 55.51
C TRP A 246 -35.99 -16.20 56.97
N THR A 247 -35.61 -17.38 57.43
CA THR A 247 -35.00 -17.59 58.75
C THR A 247 -33.52 -17.95 58.58
N ILE A 248 -32.67 -17.32 59.39
CA ILE A 248 -31.21 -17.52 59.37
C ILE A 248 -30.82 -18.66 60.31
N GLU A 249 -30.11 -19.66 59.80
CA GLU A 249 -29.47 -20.69 60.62
C GLU A 249 -27.94 -20.50 60.66
N GLY A 250 -27.35 -20.78 61.83
CA GLY A 250 -25.90 -20.75 62.03
C GLY A 250 -25.30 -19.36 62.34
N ALA A 251 -26.10 -18.30 62.36
CA ALA A 251 -25.70 -16.94 62.74
C ALA A 251 -26.86 -16.18 63.38
N ASN A 252 -26.57 -15.14 64.17
CA ASN A 252 -27.54 -14.21 64.73
C ASN A 252 -27.50 -12.87 63.99
N SER A 253 -28.68 -12.37 63.61
CA SER A 253 -28.82 -11.06 62.99
C SER A 253 -29.27 -10.00 63.99
N SER A 254 -28.60 -8.85 63.94
CA SER A 254 -28.89 -7.67 64.77
C SER A 254 -29.49 -6.49 63.99
N GLY A 255 -29.57 -6.61 62.66
CA GLY A 255 -30.15 -5.61 61.78
C GLY A 255 -29.97 -5.97 60.31
N ALA A 256 -30.72 -5.28 59.46
CA ALA A 256 -30.60 -5.35 58.01
C ALA A 256 -30.77 -3.95 57.41
N SER A 257 -29.97 -3.59 56.40
CA SER A 257 -30.09 -2.31 55.69
C SER A 257 -29.38 -2.32 54.34
N GLY A 258 -29.70 -1.36 53.48
CA GLY A 258 -29.04 -1.18 52.18
C GLY A 258 -29.54 -2.13 51.09
N GLY A 259 -28.76 -2.21 50.01
CA GLY A 259 -29.10 -3.01 48.82
C GLY A 259 -30.26 -2.46 48.00
N ASP A 260 -30.71 -3.28 47.06
CA ASP A 260 -31.83 -2.99 46.18
C ASP A 260 -33.16 -2.90 46.95
N ALA A 261 -33.28 -3.64 48.06
CA ALA A 261 -34.43 -3.53 48.95
C ALA A 261 -34.57 -2.11 49.52
N ALA A 262 -33.50 -1.55 50.09
CA ALA A 262 -33.55 -0.17 50.60
C ALA A 262 -33.79 0.86 49.49
N SER A 263 -33.21 0.65 48.30
CA SER A 263 -33.38 1.52 47.14
C SER A 263 -34.81 1.50 46.59
N ALA A 264 -35.49 0.35 46.64
CA ALA A 264 -36.89 0.20 46.29
C ALA A 264 -37.86 0.59 47.44
N GLY A 265 -37.34 1.11 48.56
CA GLY A 265 -38.13 1.60 49.68
C GLY A 265 -38.70 0.51 50.59
N PHE A 266 -38.09 -0.67 50.61
CA PHE A 266 -38.44 -1.73 51.56
C PHE A 266 -38.01 -1.36 52.98
N PHE A 267 -38.88 -1.70 53.92
CA PHE A 267 -38.54 -1.80 55.34
C PHE A 267 -38.08 -3.23 55.61
N VAL A 268 -36.78 -3.40 55.86
CA VAL A 268 -36.19 -4.69 56.21
C VAL A 268 -35.95 -4.73 57.71
N GLN A 269 -36.50 -5.73 58.39
CA GLN A 269 -36.34 -5.94 59.82
C GLN A 269 -35.87 -7.35 60.12
N THR A 270 -35.14 -7.49 61.21
CA THR A 270 -34.60 -8.75 61.71
C THR A 270 -35.07 -8.97 63.13
N GLY A 271 -35.69 -10.10 63.43
CA GLY A 271 -36.14 -10.44 64.78
C GLY A 271 -36.24 -11.95 64.98
N ASN A 272 -35.68 -12.46 66.09
CA ASN A 272 -35.57 -13.90 66.36
C ASN A 272 -34.98 -14.70 65.17
N ASN A 273 -33.96 -14.14 64.50
CA ASN A 273 -33.29 -14.71 63.32
C ASN A 273 -34.17 -14.80 62.05
N THR A 274 -35.42 -14.36 62.09
CA THR A 274 -36.24 -14.14 60.90
C THR A 274 -35.95 -12.77 60.31
N VAL A 275 -35.70 -12.72 59.00
CA VAL A 275 -35.58 -11.50 58.21
C VAL A 275 -36.87 -11.32 57.44
N ILE A 276 -37.45 -10.13 57.49
CA ILE A 276 -38.66 -9.78 56.74
C ILE A 276 -38.41 -8.45 56.04
N GLY A 277 -38.67 -8.40 54.75
CA GLY A 277 -38.64 -7.19 53.94
C GLY A 277 -39.97 -6.97 53.24
N PHE A 278 -40.58 -5.80 53.47
CA PHE A 278 -41.82 -5.42 52.80
C PHE A 278 -41.88 -3.90 52.53
N SER A 279 -42.71 -3.46 51.59
CA SER A 279 -42.89 -2.03 51.26
C SER A 279 -44.28 -1.53 51.63
N PHE A 280 -44.37 -0.47 52.46
CA PHE A 280 -45.66 0.18 52.78
C PHE A 280 -46.25 0.97 51.62
N THR A 281 -45.45 1.31 50.62
CA THR A 281 -45.84 2.11 49.45
C THR A 281 -46.12 1.25 48.22
N GLY A 282 -45.98 -0.07 48.32
CA GLY A 282 -46.08 -1.00 47.19
C GLY A 282 -44.88 -0.91 46.22
N GLY A 283 -43.70 -0.54 46.72
CA GLY A 283 -42.46 -0.60 45.95
C GLY A 283 -42.03 -2.05 45.70
N THR A 284 -41.38 -2.29 44.56
CA THR A 284 -40.92 -3.61 44.11
C THR A 284 -39.44 -3.56 43.76
N VAL A 285 -38.67 -4.60 44.10
CA VAL A 285 -37.33 -4.79 43.53
C VAL A 285 -37.49 -5.46 42.17
N SER A 286 -36.86 -4.91 41.12
CA SER A 286 -36.93 -5.48 39.77
C SER A 286 -36.32 -6.87 39.71
N SER A 287 -36.80 -7.70 38.79
CA SER A 287 -36.14 -8.96 38.45
C SER A 287 -34.71 -8.74 37.95
N GLY A 288 -33.88 -9.76 38.13
CA GLY A 288 -32.46 -9.70 37.84
C GLY A 288 -31.64 -10.12 39.05
N CYS A 289 -30.48 -9.50 39.17
CA CYS A 289 -29.45 -9.90 40.12
C CYS A 289 -28.75 -8.69 40.72
N GLY A 290 -28.24 -8.87 41.93
CA GLY A 290 -27.57 -7.79 42.66
C GLY A 290 -27.44 -8.09 44.14
N ILE A 291 -27.35 -7.01 44.93
CA ILE A 291 -27.34 -7.07 46.39
C ILE A 291 -28.75 -6.76 46.88
N LEU A 292 -29.41 -7.73 47.51
CA LEU A 292 -30.77 -7.56 48.00
C LEU A 292 -30.79 -6.66 49.25
N THR A 293 -29.98 -7.01 50.25
CA THR A 293 -29.83 -6.27 51.51
C THR A 293 -28.52 -6.66 52.19
N ASN A 294 -28.02 -5.84 53.10
CA ASN A 294 -26.89 -6.18 53.97
C ASN A 294 -27.39 -6.50 55.38
N LEU A 295 -27.03 -7.66 55.90
CA LEU A 295 -27.32 -8.14 57.25
C LEU A 295 -26.14 -7.84 58.18
N ILE A 296 -26.44 -7.44 59.41
CA ILE A 296 -25.45 -7.32 60.48
C ILE A 296 -25.46 -8.63 61.26
N LEU A 297 -24.54 -9.52 60.92
CA LEU A 297 -24.41 -10.86 61.50
C LEU A 297 -23.21 -10.94 62.46
N ASP A 298 -23.28 -11.84 63.44
CA ASP A 298 -22.16 -12.17 64.33
C ASP A 298 -21.18 -13.20 63.73
N SER A 299 -21.67 -14.04 62.82
CA SER A 299 -20.88 -15.00 62.02
C SER A 299 -21.54 -15.24 60.66
N GLU A 300 -20.88 -15.97 59.76
CA GLU A 300 -21.50 -16.39 58.51
C GLU A 300 -22.60 -17.44 58.75
N PRO A 301 -23.75 -17.31 58.08
CA PRO A 301 -24.85 -18.24 58.23
C PRO A 301 -24.53 -19.56 57.53
N THR A 302 -24.98 -20.68 58.09
CA THR A 302 -24.85 -21.99 57.41
C THR A 302 -25.86 -22.13 56.29
N GLN A 303 -27.06 -21.59 56.47
CA GLN A 303 -28.11 -21.55 55.46
C GLN A 303 -29.23 -20.56 55.80
N PHE A 304 -30.01 -20.20 54.79
CA PHE A 304 -31.33 -19.63 54.97
C PHE A 304 -32.39 -20.70 54.75
N ILE A 305 -33.36 -20.77 55.66
CA ILE A 305 -34.49 -21.69 55.61
C ILE A 305 -35.80 -20.91 55.59
N GLU A 306 -36.92 -21.61 55.31
CA GLU A 306 -38.26 -21.00 55.28
C GLU A 306 -38.29 -19.76 54.36
N ILE A 307 -37.61 -19.87 53.22
CA ILE A 307 -37.48 -18.79 52.24
C ILE A 307 -38.80 -18.62 51.50
N GLU A 308 -39.40 -17.44 51.63
CA GLU A 308 -40.64 -17.06 50.99
C GLU A 308 -40.44 -15.72 50.27
N PHE A 309 -40.83 -15.66 49.00
CA PHE A 309 -40.85 -14.44 48.20
C PHE A 309 -42.25 -14.20 47.66
N GLU A 310 -42.64 -12.94 47.59
CA GLU A 310 -43.90 -12.49 47.00
C GLU A 310 -43.60 -11.73 45.70
N ASP A 311 -44.35 -12.02 44.65
CA ASP A 311 -44.24 -11.34 43.36
C ASP A 311 -45.16 -10.11 43.28
N ASP A 312 -45.07 -9.33 42.20
CA ASP A 312 -45.92 -8.15 41.95
C ASP A 312 -47.22 -8.48 41.20
N THR A 313 -47.48 -9.76 40.90
CA THR A 313 -48.62 -10.17 40.08
C THR A 313 -49.92 -10.31 40.88
N ASN A 314 -49.87 -10.12 42.21
CA ASN A 314 -51.00 -10.31 43.14
C ASN A 314 -51.68 -11.68 42.98
N ASN A 315 -50.95 -12.70 42.52
CA ASN A 315 -51.47 -14.03 42.34
C ASN A 315 -51.20 -14.90 43.59
N PRO A 316 -52.21 -15.17 44.43
CA PRO A 316 -52.02 -15.95 45.66
C PRO A 316 -51.66 -17.43 45.42
N PHE A 317 -51.63 -17.87 44.15
CA PHE A 317 -51.26 -19.23 43.74
C PHE A 317 -49.87 -19.32 43.12
N PHE A 318 -49.16 -18.20 42.95
CA PHE A 318 -47.80 -18.18 42.45
C PHE A 318 -46.86 -17.75 43.58
N GLN A 319 -46.21 -18.71 44.21
CA GLN A 319 -45.11 -18.45 45.13
C GLN A 319 -43.82 -18.92 44.45
N PRO A 320 -42.97 -18.01 43.98
CA PRO A 320 -41.71 -18.40 43.38
C PRO A 320 -40.85 -19.13 44.40
N THR A 321 -40.28 -20.26 43.98
CA THR A 321 -39.39 -21.05 44.83
C THR A 321 -37.97 -20.50 44.71
N VAL A 322 -37.46 -19.89 45.78
CA VAL A 322 -36.08 -19.40 45.88
C VAL A 322 -35.31 -20.28 46.86
N ASN A 323 -34.09 -20.68 46.49
CA ASN A 323 -33.26 -21.55 47.32
C ASN A 323 -32.03 -20.81 47.85
N TYR A 324 -31.48 -21.26 48.98
CA TYR A 324 -30.18 -20.81 49.45
C TYR A 324 -29.07 -21.53 48.68
N TYR A 325 -28.11 -20.78 48.16
CA TYR A 325 -26.91 -21.31 47.53
C TYR A 325 -25.88 -21.66 48.60
N GLN A 326 -25.39 -22.90 48.60
CA GLN A 326 -24.24 -23.32 49.41
C GLN A 326 -23.07 -23.58 48.46
N GLU A 327 -21.92 -22.98 48.74
CA GLU A 327 -20.65 -23.32 48.08
C GLU A 327 -20.16 -24.72 48.48
#